data_AF-A0A7K1B029-F1
#
_entry.id   AF-A0A7K1B029-F1
#
_cell.length_a   1.000
_cell.length_b   1.000
_cell.length_c   1.000
_cell.angle_alpha   90.00
_cell.angle_beta   90.00
_cell.angle_gamma   90.00
#
_symmetry.space_group_name_H-M   'P 1'
#
loop_
_entity.id
_entity.type
_entity.pdbx_description
1 polymer ?
#
loop_
_entity_poly.entity_id
_entity_poly.type
_entity_poly.pdbx_seq_one_letter_code
_entity_poly.pdbx_strand_id
1 'polypeptide(L)'
;MATAVRADFRSSRWRGRLALIAVVAWIAYEWGPGNETVTPFLVLAVLDRTEAGVASVVVPATVGFAFTLVQQLLSGVTALAGFSMFAGTAQAAWRRLSVDGTKEVRGWHEIGGAAKVAVAWGLGTTAVALAQIVTTGTVGVVRHLRAVVQSAFLAATGVGVLAAGVGGLAWLGRSVPSMRGSTDVVIRVLGNPLLWLGLVVVTLVMDRRAARRATAVAGS
;
A
#
# COMPACT_ATOMS: atom_id res chain seq x y z
N MET A 1 -22.01 -17.44 -2.06
CA MET A 1 -21.31 -16.15 -1.86
C MET A 1 -22.24 -14.97 -2.09
N ALA A 2 -22.82 -14.82 -3.28
CA ALA A 2 -23.70 -13.68 -3.61
C ALA A 2 -24.87 -13.47 -2.61
N THR A 3 -25.46 -14.55 -2.10
CA THR A 3 -26.54 -14.49 -1.09
C THR A 3 -26.07 -13.91 0.24
N ALA A 4 -24.86 -14.26 0.70
CA ALA A 4 -24.28 -13.74 1.94
C ALA A 4 -23.92 -12.25 1.82
N VAL A 5 -23.31 -11.87 0.70
CA VAL A 5 -22.99 -10.46 0.39
C VAL A 5 -24.25 -9.61 0.37
N ARG A 6 -25.32 -10.06 -0.31
CA ARG A 6 -26.61 -9.35 -0.34
C ARG A 6 -27.24 -9.21 1.04
N ALA A 7 -27.13 -10.24 1.89
CA ALA A 7 -27.65 -10.19 3.25
C ALA A 7 -26.89 -9.17 4.12
N ASP A 8 -25.55 -9.19 4.06
CA ASP A 8 -24.68 -8.24 4.77
C ASP A 8 -24.93 -6.79 4.33
N PHE A 9 -25.11 -6.55 3.01
CA PHE A 9 -25.43 -5.21 2.51
C PHE A 9 -26.78 -4.69 3.01
N ARG A 10 -27.80 -5.56 3.05
CA ARG A 10 -29.14 -5.19 3.52
C ARG A 10 -29.17 -4.87 5.01
N SER A 11 -28.38 -5.57 5.82
CA SER A 11 -28.29 -5.36 7.27
C SER A 11 -27.29 -4.26 7.69
N SER A 12 -26.46 -3.78 6.76
CA SER A 12 -25.41 -2.79 7.04
C SER A 12 -25.95 -1.40 7.40
N ARG A 13 -25.32 -0.78 8.40
CA ARG A 13 -25.56 0.63 8.78
C ARG A 13 -24.83 1.58 7.84
N TRP A 14 -25.32 2.82 7.71
CA TRP A 14 -24.74 3.85 6.85
C TRP A 14 -23.24 4.10 7.09
N ARG A 15 -22.80 4.08 8.36
CA ARG A 15 -21.38 4.24 8.73
C ARG A 15 -20.49 3.15 8.10
N GLY A 16 -20.94 1.91 8.04
CA GLY A 16 -20.19 0.82 7.40
C GLY A 16 -20.08 1.00 5.89
N ARG A 17 -21.14 1.52 5.25
CA ARG A 17 -21.14 1.84 3.82
C ARG A 17 -20.19 2.99 3.49
N LEU A 18 -20.17 4.05 4.30
CA LEU A 18 -19.21 5.15 4.16
C LEU A 18 -17.77 4.66 4.34
N ALA A 19 -17.52 3.80 5.34
CA ALA A 19 -16.21 3.19 5.52
C ALA A 19 -15.82 2.35 4.29
N LEU A 20 -16.74 1.58 3.71
CA LEU A 20 -16.49 0.82 2.48
C LEU A 20 -16.16 1.72 1.28
N ILE A 21 -16.84 2.87 1.11
CA ILE A 21 -16.49 3.86 0.09
C ILE A 21 -15.07 4.39 0.33
N ALA A 22 -14.72 4.69 1.57
CA ALA A 22 -13.38 5.11 1.94
C ALA A 22 -12.33 4.01 1.65
N VAL A 23 -12.67 2.72 1.83
CA VAL A 23 -11.81 1.60 1.43
C VAL A 23 -11.58 1.59 -0.08
N VAL A 24 -12.62 1.80 -0.89
CA VAL A 24 -12.46 1.85 -2.36
C VAL A 24 -11.55 3.01 -2.77
N ALA A 25 -11.70 4.18 -2.14
CA ALA A 25 -10.82 5.32 -2.37
C ALA A 25 -9.37 5.01 -1.96
N TRP A 26 -9.17 4.36 -0.81
CA TRP A 26 -7.85 3.92 -0.35
C TRP A 26 -7.21 2.89 -1.26
N ILE A 27 -7.95 1.88 -1.73
CA ILE A 27 -7.42 0.88 -2.67
C ILE A 27 -6.98 1.57 -3.97
N ALA A 28 -7.79 2.49 -4.49
CA ALA A 28 -7.42 3.26 -5.69
C ALA A 28 -6.18 4.13 -5.49
N TYR A 29 -5.92 4.58 -4.26
CA TYR A 29 -4.74 5.35 -3.90
C TYR A 29 -3.51 4.46 -3.60
N GLU A 30 -3.68 3.33 -2.90
CA GLU A 30 -2.60 2.41 -2.49
C GLU A 30 -2.04 1.58 -3.64
N TRP A 31 -2.94 1.13 -4.53
CA TRP A 31 -2.64 0.24 -5.65
C TRP A 31 -2.71 0.95 -7.00
N GLY A 32 -3.15 2.19 -6.97
CA GLY A 32 -3.08 3.11 -8.08
C GLY A 32 -2.10 4.22 -7.73
N PRO A 33 -2.03 5.24 -8.58
CA PRO A 33 -0.88 6.14 -8.68
C PRO A 33 -0.53 6.97 -7.45
N GLY A 34 -1.39 7.01 -6.44
CA GLY A 34 -1.21 7.85 -5.27
C GLY A 34 0.03 7.48 -4.48
N ASN A 35 0.18 6.19 -4.15
CA ASN A 35 1.30 5.72 -3.35
C ASN A 35 2.65 5.81 -4.09
N GLU A 36 2.67 5.47 -5.38
CA GLU A 36 3.87 5.52 -6.22
C GLU A 36 4.26 6.95 -6.63
N THR A 37 3.39 7.93 -6.42
CA THR A 37 3.66 9.34 -6.71
C THR A 37 4.02 10.11 -5.45
N VAL A 38 3.18 10.02 -4.41
CA VAL A 38 3.27 10.90 -3.24
C VAL A 38 4.47 10.54 -2.37
N THR A 39 4.71 9.25 -2.12
CA THR A 39 5.80 8.81 -1.23
C THR A 39 7.18 9.14 -1.81
N PRO A 40 7.49 8.81 -3.10
CA PRO A 40 8.76 9.20 -3.71
C PRO A 40 8.93 10.71 -3.81
N PHE A 41 7.89 11.43 -4.22
CA PHE A 41 7.90 12.89 -4.26
C PHE A 41 8.25 13.50 -2.90
N LEU A 42 7.59 13.05 -1.82
CA LEU A 42 7.83 13.59 -0.48
C LEU A 42 9.28 13.34 -0.03
N VAL A 43 9.79 12.12 -0.21
CA VAL A 43 11.18 11.76 0.15
C VAL A 43 12.17 12.64 -0.60
N LEU A 44 11.97 12.84 -1.90
CA LEU A 44 12.86 13.63 -2.74
C LEU A 44 12.76 15.13 -2.47
N ALA A 45 11.55 15.65 -2.21
CA ALA A 45 11.34 17.05 -1.82
C ALA A 45 12.01 17.38 -0.49
N VAL A 46 12.01 16.44 0.46
CA VAL A 46 12.76 16.57 1.71
C VAL A 46 14.26 16.54 1.46
N LEU A 47 14.73 15.63 0.60
CA LEU A 47 16.14 15.48 0.27
C LEU A 47 16.73 16.67 -0.50
N ASP A 48 15.92 17.31 -1.36
CA ASP A 48 16.28 18.54 -2.06
C ASP A 48 16.54 19.70 -1.09
N ARG A 49 15.82 19.72 0.04
CA ARG A 49 15.96 20.73 1.11
C ARG A 49 16.99 20.37 2.17
N THR A 50 17.57 19.18 2.11
CA THR A 50 18.51 18.70 3.13
C THR A 50 19.94 18.84 2.63
N GLU A 51 20.78 19.50 3.42
CA GLU A 51 22.20 19.65 3.14
C GLU A 51 22.93 18.29 3.12
N ALA A 52 24.07 18.23 2.42
CA ALA A 52 24.87 17.02 2.31
C ALA A 52 25.42 16.61 3.70
N GLY A 53 25.29 15.32 4.05
CA GLY A 53 25.81 14.77 5.30
C GLY A 53 24.87 13.72 5.89
N VAL A 54 25.04 13.41 7.18
CA VAL A 54 24.19 12.42 7.87
C VAL A 54 22.70 12.79 7.79
N ALA A 55 22.39 14.09 7.80
CA ALA A 55 21.02 14.58 7.67
C ALA A 55 20.36 14.13 6.37
N SER A 56 21.08 14.08 5.23
CA SER A 56 20.52 13.66 3.95
C SER A 56 20.17 12.17 3.92
N VAL A 57 20.54 11.38 4.93
CA VAL A 57 20.14 9.99 5.11
C VAL A 57 19.00 9.89 6.13
N VAL A 58 19.20 10.47 7.32
CA VAL A 58 18.31 10.28 8.47
C VAL A 58 16.95 10.95 8.25
N VAL A 59 16.94 12.17 7.70
CA VAL A 59 15.70 12.94 7.50
C VAL A 59 14.76 12.27 6.49
N PRO A 60 15.19 11.95 5.25
CA PRO A 60 14.31 11.26 4.30
C PRO A 60 13.90 9.87 4.78
N ALA A 61 14.77 9.13 5.47
CA ALA A 61 14.42 7.85 6.08
C ALA A 61 13.29 7.99 7.10
N THR A 62 13.40 8.99 7.99
CA THR A 62 12.41 9.24 9.04
C THR A 62 11.08 9.71 8.47
N VAL A 63 11.11 10.65 7.51
CA VAL A 63 9.90 11.16 6.87
C VAL A 63 9.21 10.07 6.05
N GLY A 64 9.97 9.33 5.23
CA GLY A 64 9.45 8.21 4.44
C GLY A 64 8.83 7.13 5.32
N PHE A 65 9.51 6.77 6.41
CA PHE A 65 8.98 5.83 7.42
C PHE A 65 7.68 6.36 8.04
N ALA A 66 7.68 7.56 8.61
CA ALA A 66 6.55 8.09 9.36
C ALA A 66 5.32 8.31 8.48
N PHE A 67 5.53 8.86 7.28
CA PHE A 67 4.46 9.05 6.30
C PHE A 67 3.83 7.71 5.90
N THR A 68 4.66 6.73 5.53
CA THR A 68 4.18 5.39 5.15
C THR A 68 3.48 4.71 6.31
N LEU A 69 4.00 4.82 7.54
CA LEU A 69 3.37 4.22 8.71
C LEU A 69 1.95 4.76 8.92
N VAL A 70 1.78 6.07 8.89
CA VAL A 70 0.46 6.72 9.04
C VAL A 70 -0.47 6.30 7.91
N GLN A 71 0.01 6.36 6.67
CA GLN A 71 -0.76 5.97 5.48
C GLN A 71 -1.26 4.52 5.59
N GLN A 72 -0.35 3.57 5.87
CA GLN A 72 -0.65 2.14 5.96
C GLN A 72 -1.54 1.81 7.17
N LEU A 73 -1.41 2.52 8.29
CA LEU A 73 -2.32 2.38 9.44
C LEU A 73 -3.72 2.85 9.10
N LEU A 74 -3.85 4.05 8.51
CA LEU A 74 -5.15 4.62 8.12
C LEU A 74 -5.86 3.71 7.13
N SER A 75 -5.13 3.23 6.14
CA SER A 75 -5.66 2.34 5.12
C SER A 75 -6.12 1.01 5.71
N GLY A 76 -5.25 0.32 6.46
CA GLY A 76 -5.58 -0.97 7.08
C GLY A 76 -6.73 -0.88 8.11
N VAL A 77 -6.78 0.18 8.92
CA VAL A 77 -7.89 0.41 9.87
C VAL A 77 -9.19 0.70 9.11
N THR A 78 -9.12 1.49 8.04
CA THR A 78 -10.29 1.77 7.19
C THR A 78 -10.78 0.50 6.51
N ALA A 79 -9.88 -0.35 6.03
CA ALA A 79 -10.17 -1.67 5.49
C ALA A 79 -10.88 -2.55 6.51
N LEU A 80 -10.35 -2.67 7.73
CA LEU A 80 -11.00 -3.42 8.80
C LEU A 80 -12.39 -2.86 9.13
N ALA A 81 -12.54 -1.54 9.21
CA ALA A 81 -13.82 -0.89 9.53
C ALA A 81 -14.85 -1.09 8.40
N GLY A 82 -14.45 -0.91 7.15
CA GLY A 82 -15.29 -1.11 5.97
C GLY A 82 -15.70 -2.56 5.83
N PHE A 83 -14.76 -3.51 5.96
CA PHE A 83 -15.07 -4.93 5.86
C PHE A 83 -15.80 -5.49 7.09
N SER A 84 -15.90 -4.74 8.19
CA SER A 84 -16.65 -5.18 9.37
C SER A 84 -18.14 -5.37 9.13
N MET A 85 -18.69 -4.81 8.05
CA MET A 85 -20.08 -5.07 7.67
C MET A 85 -20.32 -6.45 7.03
N PHE A 86 -19.25 -7.17 6.65
CA PHE A 86 -19.33 -8.43 5.88
C PHE A 86 -19.12 -9.69 6.73
N ALA A 87 -19.74 -9.76 7.91
CA ALA A 87 -19.56 -10.87 8.84
C ALA A 87 -20.02 -12.22 8.24
N GLY A 88 -21.19 -12.25 7.59
CA GLY A 88 -21.72 -13.47 6.97
C GLY A 88 -20.87 -13.91 5.79
N THR A 89 -20.38 -12.96 5.01
CA THR A 89 -19.47 -13.20 3.88
C THR A 89 -18.11 -13.73 4.36
N ALA A 90 -17.54 -13.17 5.42
CA ALA A 90 -16.28 -13.65 6.01
C ALA A 90 -16.41 -15.10 6.48
N GLN A 91 -17.48 -15.44 7.21
CA GLN A 91 -17.74 -16.81 7.64
C GLN A 91 -17.97 -17.78 6.49
N ALA A 92 -18.64 -17.33 5.41
CA ALA A 92 -18.84 -18.15 4.22
C ALA A 92 -17.52 -18.38 3.46
N ALA A 93 -16.65 -17.38 3.38
CA ALA A 93 -15.32 -17.49 2.79
C ALA A 93 -14.44 -18.47 3.57
N TRP A 94 -14.38 -18.30 4.88
CA TRP A 94 -13.64 -19.19 5.78
C TRP A 94 -14.11 -20.64 5.67
N ARG A 95 -15.42 -20.87 5.72
CA ARG A 95 -15.98 -22.23 5.60
C ARG A 95 -15.53 -22.91 4.30
N ARG A 96 -15.54 -22.19 3.17
CA ARG A 96 -15.05 -22.73 1.89
C ARG A 96 -13.56 -23.08 1.96
N LEU A 97 -12.74 -22.15 2.45
CA LEU A 97 -11.30 -22.37 2.62
C LEU A 97 -10.97 -23.52 3.58
N SER A 98 -11.81 -23.76 4.59
CA SER A 98 -11.63 -24.86 5.54
C SER A 98 -12.12 -26.22 5.03
N VAL A 99 -13.09 -26.24 4.10
CA VAL A 99 -13.72 -27.47 3.59
C VAL A 99 -12.91 -28.08 2.44
N ASP A 100 -12.26 -27.26 1.61
CA ASP A 100 -11.49 -27.71 0.45
C ASP A 100 -10.08 -28.27 0.80
N GLY A 101 -9.85 -28.66 2.05
CA GLY A 101 -8.61 -29.35 2.46
C GLY A 101 -7.38 -28.45 2.59
N THR A 102 -7.47 -27.14 2.32
CA THR A 102 -6.41 -26.17 2.61
C THR A 102 -6.36 -25.86 4.12
N LYS A 103 -6.02 -26.85 4.95
CA LYS A 103 -5.74 -26.67 6.39
C LYS A 103 -4.57 -25.72 6.65
N GLU A 104 -3.78 -25.41 5.63
CA GLU A 104 -2.64 -24.49 5.71
C GLU A 104 -2.98 -23.02 5.37
N VAL A 105 -4.26 -22.63 5.39
CA VAL A 105 -4.60 -21.20 5.29
C VAL A 105 -4.24 -20.49 6.60
N ARG A 106 -2.96 -20.16 6.69
CA ARG A 106 -2.29 -19.53 7.81
C ARG A 106 -2.59 -18.04 7.79
N GLY A 107 -3.18 -17.51 8.85
CA GLY A 107 -3.34 -16.07 9.02
C GLY A 107 -1.98 -15.36 9.02
N TRP A 108 -2.00 -14.02 9.00
CA TRP A 108 -0.86 -13.12 9.12
C TRP A 108 0.14 -13.59 10.19
N HIS A 109 -0.32 -14.06 11.34
CA HIS A 109 0.57 -14.48 12.42
C HIS A 109 1.29 -15.82 12.18
N GLU A 110 0.75 -16.66 11.32
CA GLU A 110 1.21 -18.03 11.06
C GLU A 110 2.08 -18.16 9.79
N ILE A 111 2.13 -17.11 8.95
CA ILE A 111 3.04 -17.05 7.80
C ILE A 111 4.47 -16.65 8.23
N GLY A 112 5.46 -17.17 7.50
CA GLY A 112 6.89 -16.91 7.75
C GLY A 112 7.28 -15.45 7.53
N GLY A 113 8.40 -15.02 8.14
CA GLY A 113 8.85 -13.62 8.11
C GLY A 113 9.05 -13.06 6.70
N ALA A 114 9.65 -13.83 5.79
CA ALA A 114 9.84 -13.42 4.40
C ALA A 114 8.51 -13.19 3.67
N ALA A 115 7.51 -14.05 3.90
CA ALA A 115 6.17 -13.88 3.34
C ALA A 115 5.47 -12.64 3.90
N LYS A 116 5.61 -12.35 5.21
CA LYS A 116 5.08 -11.12 5.81
C LYS A 116 5.65 -9.87 5.15
N VAL A 117 6.96 -9.85 4.90
CA VAL A 117 7.62 -8.75 4.20
C VAL A 117 7.07 -8.62 2.78
N ALA A 118 7.07 -9.72 2.01
CA ALA A 118 6.58 -9.71 0.64
C ALA A 118 5.12 -9.25 0.52
N VAL A 119 4.24 -9.70 1.44
CA VAL A 119 2.83 -9.29 1.47
C VAL A 119 2.67 -7.83 1.88
N ALA A 120 3.33 -7.39 2.96
CA ALA A 120 3.22 -6.00 3.42
C ALA A 120 3.74 -4.99 2.39
N TRP A 121 4.80 -5.35 1.67
CA TRP A 121 5.37 -4.53 0.62
C TRP A 121 4.60 -4.59 -0.69
N GLY A 122 4.27 -5.79 -1.15
CA GLY A 122 3.68 -5.98 -2.47
C GLY A 122 2.19 -5.67 -2.51
N LEU A 123 1.48 -5.86 -1.40
CA LEU A 123 0.01 -5.80 -1.36
C LEU A 123 -0.53 -4.77 -0.34
N GLY A 124 0.33 -4.21 0.51
CA GLY A 124 -0.09 -3.24 1.52
C GLY A 124 -0.97 -3.81 2.65
N THR A 125 -1.37 -2.94 3.56
CA THR A 125 -2.09 -3.34 4.79
C THR A 125 -3.56 -3.65 4.55
N THR A 126 -4.17 -3.09 3.50
CA THR A 126 -5.53 -3.45 3.08
C THR A 126 -5.64 -4.94 2.73
N ALA A 127 -4.66 -5.48 2.00
CA ALA A 127 -4.63 -6.91 1.69
C ALA A 127 -4.42 -7.76 2.93
N VAL A 128 -3.57 -7.34 3.86
CA VAL A 128 -3.37 -8.04 5.14
C VAL A 128 -4.67 -8.07 5.95
N ALA A 129 -5.38 -6.96 6.03
CA ALA A 129 -6.68 -6.86 6.70
C ALA A 129 -7.71 -7.81 6.06
N LEU A 130 -7.82 -7.82 4.74
CA LEU A 130 -8.72 -8.72 4.02
C LEU A 130 -8.34 -10.19 4.21
N ALA A 131 -7.05 -10.51 4.11
CA ALA A 131 -6.54 -11.84 4.34
C ALA A 131 -6.93 -12.31 5.75
N GLN A 132 -6.70 -11.49 6.79
CA GLN A 132 -7.12 -11.84 8.15
C GLN A 132 -8.62 -12.10 8.31
N ILE A 133 -9.45 -11.30 7.66
CA ILE A 133 -10.89 -11.51 7.71
C ILE A 133 -11.27 -12.84 7.05
N VAL A 134 -10.70 -13.13 5.89
CA VAL A 134 -10.99 -14.32 5.10
C VAL A 134 -10.43 -15.60 5.75
N THR A 135 -9.20 -15.54 6.28
CA THR A 135 -8.52 -16.68 6.92
C THR A 135 -8.94 -16.92 8.37
N THR A 136 -9.75 -16.05 8.98
CA THR A 136 -10.30 -16.29 10.32
C THR A 136 -11.82 -16.44 10.32
N GLY A 137 -12.49 -16.03 9.24
CA GLY A 137 -13.94 -15.96 9.14
C GLY A 137 -14.58 -14.94 10.06
N THR A 138 -13.77 -14.05 10.65
CA THR A 138 -14.23 -13.07 11.63
C THR A 138 -13.86 -11.67 11.23
N VAL A 139 -14.71 -10.72 11.62
CA VAL A 139 -14.53 -9.30 11.31
C VAL A 139 -14.32 -8.48 12.58
N GLY A 140 -13.88 -7.24 12.43
CA GLY A 140 -13.75 -6.27 13.52
C GLY A 140 -12.37 -5.64 13.59
N VAL A 141 -12.34 -4.33 13.88
CA VAL A 141 -11.10 -3.54 13.95
C VAL A 141 -10.20 -4.03 15.08
N VAL A 142 -10.69 -4.05 16.32
CA VAL A 142 -9.89 -4.41 17.51
C VAL A 142 -9.28 -5.81 17.37
N ARG A 143 -10.02 -6.75 16.76
CA ARG A 143 -9.59 -8.14 16.60
C ARG A 143 -8.36 -8.28 15.69
N HIS A 144 -8.31 -7.50 14.61
CA HIS A 144 -7.28 -7.62 13.57
C HIS A 144 -6.29 -6.44 13.56
N LEU A 145 -6.43 -5.49 14.49
CA LEU A 145 -5.61 -4.29 14.57
C LEU A 145 -4.13 -4.63 14.72
N ARG A 146 -3.79 -5.66 15.48
CA ARG A 146 -2.39 -6.09 15.68
C ARG A 146 -1.72 -6.48 14.35
N ALA A 147 -2.43 -7.20 13.48
CA ALA A 147 -1.92 -7.57 12.16
C ALA A 147 -1.71 -6.35 11.26
N VAL A 148 -2.64 -5.38 11.30
CA VAL A 148 -2.51 -4.10 10.59
C VAL A 148 -1.32 -3.29 11.09
N VAL A 149 -1.14 -3.16 12.41
CA VAL A 149 -0.01 -2.42 12.99
C VAL A 149 1.32 -3.06 12.60
N GLN A 150 1.43 -4.39 12.71
CA GLN A 150 2.66 -5.10 12.34
C GLN A 150 2.99 -4.98 10.86
N SER A 151 1.98 -5.11 9.98
CA SER A 151 2.18 -4.97 8.53
C SER A 151 2.49 -3.52 8.14
N ALA A 152 1.84 -2.53 8.75
CA ALA A 152 2.14 -1.11 8.54
C ALA A 152 3.57 -0.78 8.95
N PHE A 153 4.03 -1.30 10.09
CA PHE A 153 5.40 -1.10 10.54
C PHE A 153 6.40 -1.73 9.57
N LEU A 154 6.17 -2.96 9.09
CA LEU A 154 7.04 -3.61 8.11
C LEU A 154 7.12 -2.83 6.79
N ALA A 155 5.99 -2.35 6.28
CA ALA A 155 5.95 -1.52 5.08
C ALA A 155 6.69 -0.19 5.29
N ALA A 156 6.45 0.48 6.42
CA ALA A 156 7.10 1.73 6.78
C ALA A 156 8.62 1.59 6.94
N THR A 157 9.09 0.55 7.65
CA THR A 157 10.52 0.21 7.76
C THR A 157 11.12 0.05 6.37
N GLY A 158 10.40 -0.63 5.49
CA GLY A 158 10.82 -0.81 4.12
C GLY A 158 11.08 0.49 3.35
N VAL A 159 10.10 1.39 3.36
CA VAL A 159 10.24 2.72 2.74
C VAL A 159 11.34 3.53 3.40
N GLY A 160 11.45 3.50 4.73
CA GLY A 160 12.52 4.18 5.46
C GLY A 160 13.92 3.72 5.04
N VAL A 161 14.12 2.41 4.85
CA VAL A 161 15.38 1.84 4.36
C VAL A 161 15.68 2.29 2.93
N LEU A 162 14.70 2.27 2.03
CA LEU A 162 14.90 2.79 0.67
C LEU A 162 15.24 4.28 0.65
N ALA A 163 14.51 5.07 1.44
CA ALA A 163 14.75 6.50 1.54
C ALA A 163 16.13 6.81 2.15
N ALA A 164 16.59 6.02 3.12
CA ALA A 164 17.97 6.09 3.62
C ALA A 164 18.98 5.77 2.52
N GLY A 165 18.73 4.74 1.71
CA GLY A 165 19.58 4.38 0.56
C GLY A 165 19.68 5.52 -0.47
N VAL A 166 18.54 6.09 -0.87
CA VAL A 166 18.49 7.25 -1.78
C VAL A 166 19.23 8.45 -1.18
N GLY A 167 19.01 8.72 0.11
CA GLY A 167 19.72 9.74 0.86
C GLY A 167 21.24 9.55 0.92
N GLY A 168 21.68 8.30 1.07
CA GLY A 168 23.09 7.92 1.06
C GLY A 168 23.73 8.11 -0.33
N LEU A 169 23.03 7.73 -1.39
CA LEU A 169 23.48 7.99 -2.77
C LEU A 169 23.59 9.50 -3.05
N ALA A 170 22.62 10.29 -2.61
CA ALA A 170 22.66 11.74 -2.73
C ALA A 170 23.83 12.35 -1.94
N TRP A 171 24.10 11.85 -0.74
CA TRP A 171 25.26 12.27 0.05
C TRP A 171 26.56 11.99 -0.72
N LEU A 172 26.75 10.77 -1.20
CA LEU A 172 27.93 10.38 -1.99
C LEU A 172 28.08 11.26 -3.24
N GLY A 173 27.00 11.46 -4.00
CA GLY A 173 26.98 12.29 -5.20
C GLY A 173 27.36 13.75 -4.94
N ARG A 174 26.84 14.36 -3.86
CA ARG A 174 27.15 15.74 -3.46
C ARG A 174 28.55 15.90 -2.87
N SER A 175 29.13 14.81 -2.35
CA SER A 175 30.49 14.81 -1.77
C SER A 175 31.58 14.86 -2.83
N VAL A 176 31.28 14.46 -4.07
CA VAL A 176 32.21 14.51 -5.21
C VAL A 176 31.97 15.78 -6.03
N PRO A 177 32.95 16.71 -6.13
CA PRO A 177 32.75 18.00 -6.80
C PRO A 177 32.25 17.91 -8.25
N SER A 178 32.73 16.91 -9.02
CA SER A 178 32.31 16.70 -10.41
C SER A 178 30.89 16.14 -10.56
N MET A 179 30.32 15.52 -9.51
CA MET A 179 28.99 14.91 -9.54
C MET A 179 27.91 15.74 -8.85
N ARG A 180 28.30 16.75 -8.06
CA ARG A 180 27.38 17.55 -7.26
C ARG A 180 26.27 18.17 -8.10
N GLY A 181 26.62 18.87 -9.19
CA GLY A 181 25.64 19.50 -10.07
C GLY A 181 24.66 18.51 -10.69
N SER A 182 25.16 17.38 -11.21
CA SER A 182 24.31 16.33 -11.78
C SER A 182 23.40 15.68 -10.74
N THR A 183 23.91 15.46 -9.52
CA THR A 183 23.14 14.90 -8.41
C THR A 183 21.97 15.80 -8.04
N ASP A 184 22.20 17.11 -7.91
CA ASP A 184 21.16 18.07 -7.57
C ASP A 184 20.11 18.21 -8.69
N VAL A 185 20.53 18.14 -9.96
CA VAL A 185 19.59 18.10 -11.09
C VAL A 185 18.71 16.86 -11.04
N VAL A 186 19.28 15.68 -10.81
CA VAL A 186 18.52 14.43 -10.70
C VAL A 186 17.53 14.48 -9.54
N ILE A 187 17.96 14.93 -8.36
CA ILE A 187 17.08 15.07 -7.19
C ILE A 187 15.94 16.03 -7.48
N ARG A 188 16.22 17.17 -8.15
CA ARG A 188 15.19 18.15 -8.49
C ARG A 188 14.19 17.65 -9.52
N VAL A 189 14.66 16.93 -10.55
CA VAL A 189 13.79 16.36 -11.59
C VAL A 189 12.90 15.27 -10.99
N LEU A 190 13.47 14.35 -10.21
CA LEU A 190 12.71 13.30 -9.56
C LEU A 190 11.83 13.86 -8.43
N GLY A 191 12.22 14.95 -7.79
CA GLY A 191 11.43 15.67 -6.79
C GLY A 191 10.29 16.50 -7.37
N ASN A 192 10.12 16.54 -8.71
CA ASN A 192 9.03 17.26 -9.34
C ASN A 192 7.75 16.41 -9.36
N PRO A 193 6.64 16.85 -8.71
CA PRO A 193 5.41 16.08 -8.66
C PRO A 193 4.77 15.90 -10.05
N LEU A 194 5.04 16.81 -10.99
CA LEU A 194 4.54 16.72 -12.37
C LEU A 194 5.15 15.54 -13.13
N LEU A 195 6.39 15.15 -12.82
CA LEU A 195 7.02 13.97 -13.43
C LEU A 195 6.21 12.71 -13.10
N TRP A 196 5.90 12.53 -11.82
CA TRP A 196 5.14 11.39 -11.33
C TRP A 196 3.70 11.40 -11.83
N LEU A 197 3.02 12.56 -11.77
CA LEU A 197 1.68 12.70 -12.34
C LEU A 197 1.66 12.41 -13.85
N GLY A 198 2.68 12.85 -14.59
CA GLY A 198 2.85 12.54 -16.01
C GLY A 198 3.02 11.05 -16.27
N LEU A 199 3.91 10.40 -15.51
CA LEU A 199 4.13 8.95 -15.59
C LEU A 199 2.82 8.18 -15.38
N VAL A 200 2.05 8.58 -14.36
CA VAL A 200 0.74 8.02 -14.04
C VAL A 200 -0.26 8.19 -15.17
N VAL A 201 -0.34 9.38 -15.77
CA VAL A 201 -1.24 9.62 -16.90
C VAL A 201 -0.84 8.73 -18.08
N VAL A 202 0.46 8.60 -18.36
CA VAL A 202 0.96 7.75 -19.44
C VAL A 202 0.64 6.28 -19.18
N THR A 203 0.88 5.75 -17.99
CA THR A 203 0.56 4.35 -17.65
C THR A 203 -0.93 4.08 -17.76
N LEU A 204 -1.79 4.96 -17.24
CA LEU A 204 -3.25 4.84 -17.38
C LEU A 204 -3.72 4.88 -18.84
N VAL A 205 -3.09 5.72 -19.68
CA VAL A 205 -3.38 5.76 -21.12
C VAL A 205 -2.94 4.47 -21.82
N MET A 206 -1.77 3.95 -21.47
CA MET A 206 -1.25 2.70 -22.03
C MET A 206 -2.11 1.51 -21.64
N ASP A 207 -2.51 1.39 -20.37
CA ASP A 207 -3.38 0.33 -19.88
C ASP A 207 -4.76 0.37 -20.54
N ARG A 208 -5.35 1.57 -20.70
CA ARG A 208 -6.61 1.71 -21.45
C ARG A 208 -6.48 1.28 -22.90
N ARG A 209 -5.35 1.58 -23.55
CA ARG A 209 -5.09 1.13 -24.93
C ARG A 209 -4.92 -0.38 -24.99
N ALA A 210 -4.20 -0.98 -24.04
CA ALA A 210 -4.00 -2.42 -23.94
C ALA A 210 -5.33 -3.16 -23.70
N ALA A 211 -6.14 -2.69 -22.75
CA ALA A 211 -7.46 -3.25 -22.47
C ALA A 211 -8.40 -3.19 -23.68
N ARG A 212 -8.42 -2.06 -24.41
CA ARG A 212 -9.20 -1.91 -25.65
C ARG A 212 -8.76 -2.87 -26.76
N ARG A 213 -7.45 -3.10 -26.89
CA ARG A 213 -6.91 -4.08 -27.85
C ARG A 213 -7.31 -5.50 -27.46
N ALA A 214 -7.22 -5.86 -26.19
CA ALA A 214 -7.62 -7.18 -25.71
C ALA A 214 -9.13 -7.47 -25.96
N THR A 215 -10.00 -6.47 -25.76
CA THR A 215 -11.43 -6.62 -26.06
C THR A 215 -11.72 -6.69 -27.56
N ALA A 216 -10.93 -6.02 -28.40
CA ALA A 216 -11.08 -6.07 -29.86
C ALA A 216 -10.67 -7.44 -30.44
N VAL A 217 -9.64 -8.08 -29.86
CA VAL A 217 -9.18 -9.42 -30.27
C VAL A 217 -10.09 -10.54 -29.73
N ALA A 218 -10.74 -10.35 -28.58
CA ALA A 218 -11.68 -11.33 -28.03
C ALA A 218 -13.06 -11.32 -28.72
N GLY A 219 -13.36 -10.29 -29.53
CA GLY A 219 -14.60 -10.15 -30.29
C GLY A 219 -14.48 -10.48 -31.78
N SER A 220 -13.29 -10.88 -32.24
CA SER A 220 -13.00 -11.38 -33.60
C SER A 220 -12.82 -12.88 -33.58
#